data_AF-A0A0F9RWH7-F1
#
_entry.id   AF-A0A0F9RWH7-F1
#
_cell.length_a   1.000
_cell.length_b   1.000
_cell.length_c   1.000
_cell.angle_alpha   90.00
_cell.angle_beta   90.00
_cell.angle_gamma   90.00
#
_symmetry.space_group_name_H-M   'P 1'
#
loop_
_entity.id
_entity.type
_entity.pdbx_description
1 polymer ?
#
loop_
_entity_poly.entity_id
_entity_poly.type
_entity_poly.pdbx_seq_one_letter_code
_entity_poly.pdbx_strand_id
1 'polypeptide(L)'
;MGLIDRAKSDIKAITSNPDEFGVSMTFTAPSGETATLNGLHSKHHMSMDTDGNMISSKNAHISVSEELLTAQNYPVRKAGEVNLKNHRVSVKDSTGISKDYVIREWYPDETIGLITCILGSHGTN
;
A
#
# COMPACT_ATOMS: atom_id res chain seq x y z
N MET A 1 7.29 -25.15 12.29
CA MET A 1 6.64 -24.12 11.45
C MET A 1 6.19 -24.77 10.16
N GLY A 2 4.93 -24.61 9.79
CA GLY A 2 4.44 -25.07 8.50
C GLY A 2 4.94 -24.20 7.35
N LEU A 3 4.77 -24.65 6.10
CA LEU A 3 5.12 -23.86 4.92
C LEU A 3 4.37 -22.51 4.88
N ILE A 4 3.14 -22.48 5.40
CA ILE A 4 2.32 -21.27 5.44
C ILE A 4 2.84 -20.23 6.43
N ASP A 5 3.34 -20.66 7.60
CA ASP A 5 3.93 -19.74 8.60
C ASP A 5 5.23 -19.13 8.06
N ARG A 6 6.00 -19.94 7.33
CA ARG A 6 7.21 -19.48 6.65
C ARG A 6 6.89 -18.48 5.56
N ALA A 7 5.88 -18.74 4.72
CA ALA A 7 5.44 -17.82 3.69
C ALA A 7 5.02 -16.45 4.26
N LYS A 8 4.27 -16.44 5.38
CA LYS A 8 3.90 -15.20 6.08
C LYS A 8 5.13 -14.42 6.55
N SER A 9 6.08 -15.11 7.17
CA SER A 9 7.33 -14.50 7.62
C SER A 9 8.16 -13.94 6.47
N ASP A 10 8.27 -14.69 5.37
CA ASP A 10 9.05 -14.31 4.20
C ASP A 10 8.44 -13.09 3.50
N ILE A 11 7.12 -13.04 3.34
CA ILE A 11 6.43 -11.88 2.75
C ILE A 11 6.64 -10.63 3.60
N LYS A 12 6.52 -10.74 4.91
CA LYS A 12 6.82 -9.64 5.83
C LYS A 12 8.27 -9.19 5.66
N ALA A 13 9.24 -10.11 5.64
CA ALA A 13 10.64 -9.78 5.49
C ALA A 13 10.94 -9.09 4.14
N ILE A 14 10.43 -9.64 3.03
CA ILE A 14 10.67 -9.11 1.67
C ILE A 14 10.04 -7.73 1.48
N THR A 15 8.78 -7.57 1.89
CA THR A 15 8.06 -6.31 1.69
C THR A 15 8.54 -5.17 2.59
N SER A 16 9.10 -5.50 3.76
CA SER A 16 9.54 -4.50 4.75
C SER A 16 11.03 -4.15 4.66
N ASN A 17 11.82 -4.88 3.87
CA ASN A 17 13.26 -4.69 3.78
C ASN A 17 13.63 -3.37 3.08
N PRO A 18 14.09 -2.34 3.81
CA PRO A 18 14.44 -1.05 3.23
C PRO A 18 15.68 -1.08 2.32
N ASP A 19 16.55 -2.08 2.48
CA ASP A 19 17.81 -2.18 1.75
C ASP A 19 17.64 -2.82 0.36
N GLU A 20 16.43 -3.32 0.03
CA GLU A 20 16.11 -3.94 -1.25
C GLU A 20 14.88 -3.29 -1.90
N PHE A 21 13.68 -3.78 -1.56
CA PHE A 21 12.43 -3.43 -2.25
C PHE A 21 11.52 -2.51 -1.43
N GLY A 22 11.79 -2.36 -0.13
CA GLY A 22 10.98 -1.61 0.81
C GLY A 22 11.18 -0.09 0.67
N VAL A 23 10.10 0.60 0.35
CA VAL A 23 10.01 2.05 0.35
C VAL A 23 9.31 2.50 1.62
N SER A 24 9.93 3.43 2.34
CA SER A 24 9.31 4.03 3.52
C SER A 24 8.10 4.87 3.10
N MET A 25 6.97 4.59 3.73
CA MET A 25 5.69 5.22 3.46
C MET A 25 4.96 5.52 4.77
N THR A 26 4.28 6.66 4.80
CA THR A 26 3.49 7.09 5.95
C THR A 26 2.02 6.98 5.61
N PHE A 27 1.34 6.11 6.34
CA PHE A 27 -0.10 5.96 6.32
C PHE A 27 -0.75 6.95 7.29
N THR A 28 -1.82 7.59 6.86
CA THR A 28 -2.62 8.50 7.68
C THR A 28 -4.08 8.08 7.59
N ALA A 29 -4.63 7.64 8.71
CA ALA A 29 -6.03 7.27 8.83
C ALA A 29 -6.90 8.54 8.79
N PRO A 30 -8.18 8.43 8.34
CA PRO A 30 -9.10 9.57 8.34
C PRO A 30 -9.38 10.12 9.75
N SER A 31 -9.21 9.31 10.79
CA SER A 31 -9.29 9.68 12.21
C SER A 31 -8.05 10.38 12.76
N GLY A 32 -6.95 10.42 11.98
CA GLY A 32 -5.72 11.13 12.32
C GLY A 32 -4.58 10.25 12.84
N GLU A 33 -4.78 8.95 13.05
CA GLU A 33 -3.68 8.04 13.38
C GLU A 33 -2.70 7.94 12.21
N THR A 34 -1.41 7.91 12.52
CA THR A 34 -0.34 7.77 11.53
C THR A 34 0.51 6.56 11.82
N ALA A 35 0.94 5.87 10.76
CA ALA A 35 1.84 4.73 10.83
C ALA A 35 2.90 4.87 9.74
N THR A 36 4.18 4.76 10.11
CA THR A 36 5.28 4.81 9.16
C THR A 36 5.88 3.43 9.04
N LEU A 37 5.79 2.84 7.85
CA LEU A 37 6.23 1.49 7.59
C LEU A 37 6.86 1.39 6.20
N ASN A 38 7.54 0.28 5.97
CA ASN A 38 8.15 -0.01 4.68
C ASN A 38 7.24 -0.97 3.92
N GLY A 39 7.10 -0.72 2.62
CA GLY A 39 6.31 -1.54 1.73
C GLY A 39 6.77 -1.42 0.29
N LEU A 40 6.16 -2.18 -0.60
CA LEU A 40 6.42 -2.07 -2.03
C LEU A 40 5.62 -0.90 -2.59
N HIS A 41 6.24 -0.04 -3.38
CA HIS A 41 5.57 1.01 -4.14
C HIS A 41 5.93 0.89 -5.62
N SER A 42 4.91 0.81 -6.47
CA SER A 42 5.06 0.73 -7.92
C SER A 42 4.15 1.76 -8.57
N LYS A 43 4.66 2.47 -9.59
CA LYS A 43 3.88 3.48 -10.31
C LYS A 43 3.99 3.24 -11.81
N HIS A 44 2.85 3.03 -12.44
CA HIS A 44 2.72 2.99 -13.90
C HIS A 44 2.11 4.30 -14.39
N HIS A 45 2.67 4.84 -15.48
CA HIS A 45 2.19 6.08 -16.11
C HIS A 45 1.34 5.82 -17.37
N MET A 46 1.19 4.55 -17.77
CA MET A 46 0.46 4.14 -18.96
C MET A 46 -0.65 3.17 -18.54
N SER A 47 -1.83 3.34 -19.12
CA SER A 47 -2.93 2.38 -19.09
C SER A 47 -3.51 2.26 -20.49
N MET A 48 -4.21 1.18 -20.79
CA MET A 48 -5.01 1.06 -22.00
C MET A 48 -6.46 1.43 -21.68
N ASP A 49 -7.14 2.12 -22.60
CA ASP A 49 -8.61 2.26 -22.55
C ASP A 49 -9.31 0.99 -23.11
N THR A 50 -10.64 1.00 -23.09
CA THR A 50 -11.47 -0.10 -23.63
C THR A 50 -11.38 -0.30 -25.13
N ASP A 51 -10.89 0.72 -25.85
CA ASP A 51 -10.70 0.71 -27.31
C ASP A 51 -9.25 0.37 -27.69
N GLY A 52 -8.39 0.05 -26.70
CA GLY A 52 -7.00 -0.33 -26.90
C GLY A 52 -6.05 0.86 -27.09
N ASN A 53 -6.50 2.09 -26.84
CA ASN A 53 -5.64 3.27 -26.92
C ASN A 53 -4.81 3.42 -25.65
N MET A 54 -3.55 3.81 -25.81
CA MET A 54 -2.71 4.17 -24.67
C MET A 54 -3.17 5.51 -24.09
N ILE A 55 -3.61 5.49 -22.84
CA ILE A 55 -3.94 6.68 -22.07
C ILE A 55 -2.87 6.91 -20.99
N SER A 56 -2.55 8.17 -20.75
CA SER A 56 -1.72 8.57 -19.61
C SER A 56 -2.55 8.42 -18.33
N SER A 57 -2.31 7.34 -17.58
CA SER A 57 -2.96 7.10 -16.28
C SER A 57 -1.90 7.03 -15.20
N LYS A 58 -2.13 7.73 -14.09
CA LYS A 58 -1.26 7.65 -12.90
C LYS A 58 -1.77 6.52 -12.00
N ASN A 59 -1.45 5.28 -12.36
CA ASN A 59 -1.79 4.10 -11.56
C ASN A 59 -0.62 3.80 -10.60
N ALA A 60 -0.76 4.24 -9.35
CA ALA A 60 0.16 3.88 -8.29
C ALA A 60 -0.41 2.71 -7.48
N HIS A 61 0.46 1.79 -7.08
CA HIS A 61 0.14 0.62 -6.31
C HIS A 61 1.09 0.54 -5.12
N ILE A 62 0.55 0.10 -3.99
CA ILE A 62 1.35 -0.26 -2.82
C ILE A 62 1.00 -1.65 -2.35
N SER A 63 1.98 -2.36 -1.80
CA SER A 63 1.76 -3.63 -1.12
C SER A 63 2.48 -3.65 0.21
N VAL A 64 1.73 -3.95 1.28
CA VAL A 64 2.19 -3.88 2.67
C VAL A 64 1.67 -5.05 3.45
N SER A 65 2.44 -5.51 4.44
CA SER A 65 1.97 -6.54 5.37
C SER A 65 1.01 -5.94 6.41
N GLU A 66 -0.15 -6.58 6.60
CA GLU A 66 -1.14 -6.19 7.61
C GLU A 66 -0.52 -6.20 9.02
N GLU A 67 0.36 -7.16 9.31
CA GLU A 67 0.98 -7.30 10.62
C GLU A 67 1.79 -6.05 11.01
N LEU A 68 2.47 -5.41 10.05
CA LEU A 68 3.24 -4.18 10.31
C LEU A 68 2.34 -2.99 10.67
N LEU A 69 1.16 -2.90 10.03
CA LEU A 69 0.17 -1.87 10.35
C LEU A 69 -0.44 -2.11 11.73
N THR A 70 -0.84 -3.35 12.02
CA THR A 70 -1.41 -3.71 13.33
C THR A 70 -0.41 -3.55 14.47
N ALA A 71 0.88 -3.83 14.24
CA ALA A 71 1.94 -3.61 15.21
C ALA A 71 2.13 -2.12 15.58
N GLN A 72 1.69 -1.19 14.72
CA GLN A 72 1.70 0.25 15.00
C GLN A 72 0.36 0.78 15.50
N ASN A 73 -0.57 -0.10 15.92
CA ASN A 73 -1.94 0.24 16.33
C ASN A 73 -2.71 1.02 15.25
N TYR A 74 -2.40 0.80 13.96
CA TYR A 74 -3.10 1.46 12.88
C TYR A 74 -4.47 0.81 12.62
N PRO A 75 -5.56 1.59 12.43
CA PRO A 75 -6.89 1.05 12.21
C PRO A 75 -7.03 0.50 10.78
N VAL A 76 -6.72 -0.79 10.58
CA VAL A 76 -6.84 -1.46 9.26
C VAL A 76 -8.21 -2.11 9.05
N ARG A 77 -8.87 -2.56 10.13
CA ARG A 77 -10.14 -3.29 10.07
C ARG A 77 -11.29 -2.47 10.63
N LYS A 78 -12.44 -2.53 9.95
CA LYS A 78 -13.72 -1.98 10.41
C LYS A 78 -14.77 -3.07 10.33
N ALA A 79 -15.40 -3.40 11.46
CA ALA A 79 -16.40 -4.47 11.57
C ALA A 79 -15.90 -5.87 11.13
N GLY A 80 -14.61 -6.16 11.35
CA GLY A 80 -13.99 -7.46 11.02
C GLY A 80 -13.35 -7.53 9.64
N GLU A 81 -13.76 -6.65 8.71
CA GLU A 81 -13.21 -6.58 7.35
C GLU A 81 -12.13 -5.51 7.24
N VAL A 82 -11.13 -5.72 6.36
CA VAL A 82 -10.13 -4.69 6.04
C VAL A 82 -10.82 -3.55 5.31
N ASN A 83 -10.73 -2.34 5.88
CA ASN A 83 -11.34 -1.15 5.31
C ASN A 83 -10.35 0.00 5.37
N LEU A 84 -9.82 0.36 4.21
CA LEU A 84 -8.84 1.42 4.04
C LEU A 84 -9.43 2.63 3.31
N LYS A 85 -10.75 2.81 3.38
CA LYS A 85 -11.45 3.90 2.69
C LYS A 85 -11.04 5.27 3.24
N ASN A 86 -10.63 6.18 2.35
CA ASN A 86 -10.13 7.53 2.67
C ASN A 86 -8.83 7.57 3.48
N HIS A 87 -8.12 6.44 3.61
CA HIS A 87 -6.77 6.44 4.15
C HIS A 87 -5.83 7.08 3.13
N ARG A 88 -4.88 7.87 3.64
CA ARG A 88 -3.88 8.56 2.83
C ARG A 88 -2.53 7.88 3.01
N VAL A 89 -1.75 7.89 1.95
CA VAL A 89 -0.39 7.35 1.96
C VAL A 89 0.54 8.38 1.36
N SER A 90 1.56 8.76 2.12
CA SER A 90 2.67 9.58 1.63
C SER A 90 3.85 8.69 1.32
N VAL A 91 4.33 8.72 0.08
CA VAL A 91 5.48 7.93 -0.37
C VAL A 91 6.53 8.85 -0.95
N LYS A 92 7.78 8.66 -0.53
CA LYS A 92 8.93 9.35 -1.12
C LYS A 92 9.33 8.66 -2.41
N ASP A 93 9.31 9.38 -3.53
CA ASP A 93 9.77 8.82 -4.81
C ASP A 93 11.31 8.77 -4.89
N SER A 94 11.85 8.19 -5.96
CA SER A 94 13.29 8.12 -6.21
C SER A 94 13.97 9.49 -6.34
N THR A 95 13.20 10.56 -6.54
CA THR A 95 13.70 11.95 -6.56
C THR A 95 13.71 12.59 -5.18
N GLY A 96 13.21 11.87 -4.17
CA GLY A 96 13.15 12.32 -2.79
C GLY A 96 11.94 13.19 -2.48
N ILE A 97 11.00 13.34 -3.40
CA ILE A 97 9.79 14.15 -3.21
C ILE A 97 8.70 13.25 -2.63
N SER A 98 8.16 13.64 -1.48
CA SER A 98 6.98 13.00 -0.92
C SER A 98 5.75 13.33 -1.76
N LYS A 99 5.05 12.29 -2.20
CA LYS A 99 3.78 12.40 -2.92
C LYS A 99 2.68 11.78 -2.09
N ASP A 100 1.59 12.52 -1.96
CA ASP A 100 0.42 12.09 -1.23
C ASP A 100 -0.61 11.44 -2.15
N TYR A 101 -1.10 10.30 -1.71
CA TYR A 101 -2.07 9.48 -2.40
C TYR A 101 -3.24 9.14 -1.49
N VAL A 102 -4.40 8.86 -2.08
CA VAL A 102 -5.56 8.29 -1.39
C VAL A 102 -5.74 6.85 -1.84
N ILE A 103 -6.02 5.95 -0.91
CA ILE A 103 -6.35 4.56 -1.24
C ILE A 103 -7.73 4.54 -1.91
N ARG A 104 -7.77 4.04 -3.16
CA ARG A 104 -8.99 3.92 -3.97
C ARG A 104 -9.60 2.52 -3.84
N GLU A 105 -8.75 1.50 -3.96
CA GLU A 105 -9.13 0.09 -3.89
C GLU A 105 -8.14 -0.64 -2.99
N TRP A 106 -8.61 -1.65 -2.26
CA TRP A 106 -7.81 -2.46 -1.35
C TRP A 106 -8.15 -3.94 -1.53
N TYR A 107 -7.11 -4.75 -1.68
CA TYR A 107 -7.17 -6.19 -1.90
C TYR A 107 -6.37 -6.89 -0.80
N PRO A 108 -7.01 -7.18 0.35
CA PRO A 108 -6.38 -7.93 1.42
C PRO A 108 -6.34 -9.43 1.08
N ASP A 109 -5.18 -10.06 1.25
CA ASP A 109 -5.05 -11.51 1.26
C ASP A 109 -5.11 -12.02 2.70
N GLU A 110 -6.25 -12.63 3.06
CA GLU A 110 -6.48 -13.16 4.41
C GLU A 110 -5.65 -14.42 4.73
N THR A 111 -5.06 -15.06 3.72
CA THR A 111 -4.25 -16.27 3.89
C THR A 111 -2.85 -15.92 4.33
N ILE A 112 -2.21 -14.94 3.66
CA ILE A 112 -0.81 -14.57 3.90
C ILE A 112 -0.63 -13.22 4.61
N GLY A 113 -1.69 -12.42 4.73
CA GLY A 113 -1.66 -11.12 5.39
C GLY A 113 -1.00 -10.01 4.57
N LEU A 114 -0.98 -10.15 3.24
CA LEU A 114 -0.52 -9.12 2.32
C LEU A 114 -1.70 -8.25 1.90
N ILE A 115 -1.56 -6.93 2.01
CA ILE A 115 -2.57 -5.99 1.54
C ILE A 115 -1.99 -5.25 0.33
N THR A 116 -2.64 -5.40 -0.82
CA THR A 116 -2.32 -4.63 -2.02
C THR A 116 -3.37 -3.55 -2.23
N CYS A 117 -2.93 -2.29 -2.35
CA CYS A 117 -3.82 -1.15 -2.57
C CYS A 117 -3.53 -0.49 -3.90
N ILE A 118 -4.60 -0.02 -4.56
CA ILE A 118 -4.51 0.88 -5.70
C ILE A 118 -4.71 2.30 -5.20
N LEU A 119 -3.77 3.16 -5.54
CA LEU A 119 -3.69 4.54 -5.11
C LEU A 119 -4.23 5.48 -6.20
N GLY A 120 -5.07 6.43 -5.78
CA GLY A 120 -5.44 7.61 -6.57
C GLY A 120 -4.61 8.83 -6.15
N SER A 121 -4.44 9.81 -7.04
CA SER A 121 -3.72 11.04 -6.68
C SER A 121 -4.55 11.88 -5.70
N HIS A 122 -3.92 12.35 -4.62
CA HIS A 122 -4.52 13.34 -3.74
C HIS A 122 -4.21 14.75 -4.27
N GLY A 123 -5.05 15.26 -5.17
CA GLY A 123 -4.88 16.60 -5.74
C GLY A 123 -5.68 16.86 -7.01
N THR A 124 -6.82 17.52 -6.80
CA THR A 124 -7.54 18.51 -7.64
C THR A 124 -7.55 18.34 -9.17
N ASN A 125 -8.75 18.12 -9.72
CA ASN A 125 -9.18 18.91 -10.89
C ASN A 125 -9.09 20.41 -10.55
#